data_AF-A0A643K4D2-F1
#
_entry.id   AF-A0A643K4D2-F1
#
_cell.length_a   1.000
_cell.length_b   1.000
_cell.length_c   1.000
_cell.angle_alpha   90.00
_cell.angle_beta   90.00
_cell.angle_gamma   90.00
#
_symmetry.space_group_name_H-M   'P 1'
#
loop_
_entity.id
_entity.type
_entity.pdbx_description
1 polymer ?
#
loop_
_entity_poly.entity_id
_entity_poly.type
_entity_poly.pdbx_seq_one_letter_code
_entity_poly.pdbx_strand_id
1 'polypeptide(L)'
;MLNLAVLITHEIDSAYWEEWTLFGIPGGIQVFDVFNLVLVFVFLEGLRRLVLRERRGYQFSLFLVAAGLFAVVAHSYFLALGRPEFRLPVSLALIAATFVLSVAQGVVTVRSLRAANT
;
A
#
# COMPACT_ATOMS: atom_id res chain seq x y z
N MET A 1 11.25 -1.25 2.60
CA MET A 1 11.51 -1.70 1.21
C MET A 1 10.56 -2.81 0.81
N LEU A 2 10.60 -3.99 1.46
CA LEU A 2 9.72 -5.11 1.09
C LEU A 2 8.22 -4.76 1.10
N ASN A 3 7.72 -4.08 2.14
CA ASN A 3 6.32 -3.65 2.20
C ASN A 3 5.94 -2.74 1.02
N LEU A 4 6.81 -1.79 0.66
CA LEU A 4 6.60 -0.91 -0.48
C LEU A 4 6.57 -1.69 -1.80
N ALA A 5 7.51 -2.62 -1.99
CA ALA A 5 7.56 -3.44 -3.20
C ALA A 5 6.29 -4.28 -3.35
N VAL A 6 5.81 -4.91 -2.27
CA VAL A 6 4.56 -5.68 -2.28
C VAL A 6 3.37 -4.80 -2.61
N LEU A 7 3.27 -3.60 -2.02
CA LEU A 7 2.16 -2.68 -2.29
C LEU A 7 2.19 -2.17 -3.74
N ILE A 8 3.36 -1.85 -4.30
CA ILE A 8 3.49 -1.46 -5.71
C ILE A 8 3.08 -2.62 -6.63
N THR A 9 3.51 -3.84 -6.34
CA THR A 9 3.09 -5.02 -7.13
C THR A 9 1.58 -5.24 -7.03
N HIS A 10 0.99 -4.97 -5.87
CA HIS A 10 -0.46 -5.00 -5.70
C HIS A 10 -1.17 -3.94 -6.55
N GLU A 11 -0.66 -2.71 -6.64
CA GLU A 11 -1.23 -1.69 -7.54
C GLU A 11 -1.12 -2.06 -9.03
N ILE A 12 -0.07 -2.79 -9.42
CA ILE A 12 0.05 -3.34 -10.79
C ILE A 12 -1.03 -4.41 -11.04
N ASP A 13 -1.27 -5.29 -10.07
CA ASP A 13 -2.34 -6.30 -10.13
C ASP A 13 -3.73 -5.64 -10.16
N SER A 14 -3.92 -4.59 -9.34
CA SER A 14 -5.11 -3.74 -9.31
C SER A 14 -5.40 -3.09 -10.68
N ALA A 15 -4.36 -2.61 -11.37
CA ALA A 15 -4.47 -2.07 -12.72
C ALA A 15 -4.94 -3.13 -13.73
N TYR A 16 -4.44 -4.36 -13.64
CA TYR A 16 -4.87 -5.47 -14.49
C TYR A 16 -6.36 -5.79 -14.31
N TRP A 17 -6.87 -5.66 -13.09
CA TRP A 17 -8.29 -5.88 -12.76
C TRP A 17 -9.19 -4.66 -12.98
N GLU A 18 -8.66 -3.61 -13.60
CA GLU A 18 -9.37 -2.37 -13.88
C GLU A 18 -10.06 -1.79 -12.63
N GLU A 19 -9.38 -1.79 -11.48
CA GLU A 19 -9.98 -1.38 -10.20
C GLU A 19 -10.59 0.03 -10.22
N TRP A 20 -10.13 0.91 -11.11
CA TRP A 20 -10.79 2.20 -11.35
C TRP A 20 -12.27 2.06 -11.71
N THR A 21 -12.68 0.98 -12.39
CA THR A 21 -14.09 0.69 -12.68
C THR A 21 -14.84 0.21 -11.43
N LEU A 22 -14.19 -0.61 -10.60
CA LEU A 22 -14.74 -1.13 -9.35
C LEU A 22 -14.93 -0.02 -8.31
N PHE A 23 -14.02 0.94 -8.25
CA PHE A 23 -14.08 2.10 -7.37
C PHE A 23 -14.82 3.30 -7.97
N GLY A 24 -15.25 3.24 -9.24
CA GLY A 24 -15.94 4.33 -9.91
C GLY A 24 -15.08 5.59 -10.09
N ILE A 25 -13.77 5.42 -10.25
CA ILE A 25 -12.83 6.52 -10.47
C ILE A 25 -13.03 7.06 -11.89
N PRO A 26 -13.38 8.35 -12.06
CA PRO A 26 -13.58 8.94 -13.38
C PRO A 26 -12.25 9.07 -14.12
N GLY A 27 -12.29 8.98 -15.46
CA GLY A 27 -11.10 9.10 -16.31
C GLY A 27 -10.34 7.80 -16.56
N GLY A 28 -10.80 6.68 -15.98
CA GLY A 28 -10.29 5.34 -16.28
C GLY A 28 -8.80 5.17 -15.96
N ILE A 29 -8.11 4.39 -16.81
CA ILE A 29 -6.68 4.09 -16.64
C ILE A 29 -5.81 5.36 -16.58
N GLN A 30 -6.16 6.45 -17.28
CA GLN A 30 -5.34 7.67 -17.31
C GLN A 30 -5.22 8.32 -15.91
N VAL A 31 -6.34 8.44 -15.20
CA VAL A 31 -6.35 8.99 -13.84
C VAL A 31 -5.73 7.99 -12.86
N PHE A 32 -5.98 6.70 -13.07
CA PHE A 32 -5.39 5.63 -12.26
C PHE A 32 -3.85 5.61 -12.33
N ASP A 33 -3.28 5.75 -13.53
CA ASP A 33 -1.83 5.81 -13.76
C ASP A 33 -1.19 7.04 -13.10
N VAL A 34 -1.82 8.22 -13.26
CA VAL A 34 -1.31 9.45 -12.63
C VAL A 34 -1.37 9.34 -11.10
N PHE A 35 -2.46 8.80 -10.56
CA PHE A 35 -2.60 8.54 -9.14
C PHE A 35 -1.51 7.59 -8.64
N ASN A 36 -1.28 6.47 -9.35
CA ASN A 36 -0.26 5.50 -8.99
C ASN A 36 1.17 6.05 -9.10
N LEU A 37 1.46 6.84 -10.14
CA LEU A 37 2.75 7.54 -10.26
C LEU A 37 3.00 8.46 -9.06
N VAL A 38 1.99 9.23 -8.65
CA VAL A 38 2.08 10.11 -7.47
C VAL A 38 2.29 9.28 -6.20
N LEU A 39 1.54 8.20 -5.98
CA LEU A 39 1.71 7.31 -4.83
C LEU A 39 3.12 6.71 -4.76
N VAL A 40 3.60 6.14 -5.87
CA VAL A 40 4.95 5.56 -5.97
C VAL A 40 6.00 6.62 -5.64
N PHE A 41 5.91 7.81 -6.22
CA PHE A 41 6.83 8.91 -5.94
C PHE A 41 6.82 9.30 -4.45
N VAL A 42 5.63 9.50 -3.87
CA VAL A 42 5.44 9.85 -2.45
C VAL A 42 6.09 8.82 -1.53
N PHE A 43 5.91 7.53 -1.80
CA PHE A 43 6.48 6.47 -0.96
C PHE A 43 7.98 6.25 -1.18
N LEU A 44 8.50 6.45 -2.39
CA LEU A 44 9.94 6.46 -2.65
C LEU A 44 10.64 7.62 -1.95
N GLU A 45 10.04 8.82 -1.97
CA GLU A 45 10.53 9.96 -1.21
C GLU A 45 10.47 9.70 0.30
N GLY A 46 9.38 9.09 0.77
CA GLY A 46 9.25 8.63 2.15
C GLY A 46 10.35 7.65 2.57
N LEU A 47 10.67 6.68 1.70
CA LEU A 47 11.77 5.75 1.90
C LEU A 47 13.12 6.46 1.96
N ARG A 48 13.38 7.39 1.04
CA ARG A 48 14.61 8.20 1.04
C ARG A 48 14.78 8.93 2.38
N ARG A 49 13.73 9.58 2.87
CA ARG A 49 13.73 10.29 4.16
C ARG A 49 13.93 9.35 5.35
N LEU A 50 13.32 8.17 5.31
CA LEU A 50 13.47 7.15 6.34
C LEU A 50 14.93 6.63 6.41
N VAL A 51 15.56 6.41 5.26
CA VAL A 51 16.98 6.02 5.17
C VAL A 51 17.89 7.13 5.70
N LEU A 52 17.57 8.38 5.42
CA LEU A 52 18.28 9.55 5.96
C LEU A 52 17.97 9.85 7.44
N ARG A 53 17.18 8.99 8.10
CA ARG A 53 16.77 9.14 9.52
C ARG A 53 16.05 10.45 9.82
N GLU A 54 15.40 11.05 8.82
CA GLU A 54 14.57 12.22 9.04
C GLU A 54 13.30 11.84 9.81
N ARG A 55 12.89 12.66 10.78
CA ARG A 55 11.65 12.42 11.55
C ARG A 55 10.41 12.29 10.67
N ARG A 56 10.36 13.04 9.56
CA ARG A 56 9.29 12.93 8.55
C ARG A 56 9.25 11.55 7.89
N GLY A 57 10.39 10.86 7.72
CA GLY A 57 10.43 9.52 7.15
C GLY A 57 9.54 8.51 7.88
N TYR A 58 9.44 8.62 9.21
CA TYR A 58 8.52 7.78 9.99
C TYR A 58 7.04 8.10 9.73
N GLN A 59 6.69 9.36 9.45
CA GLN A 59 5.31 9.72 9.08
C GLN A 59 4.93 9.08 7.75
N PHE A 60 5.83 9.12 6.76
CA PHE A 60 5.64 8.40 5.49
C PHE A 60 5.59 6.88 5.68
N SER A 61 6.38 6.33 6.60
CA SER A 61 6.31 4.90 6.94
C SER A 61 4.94 4.51 7.52
N LEU A 62 4.37 5.32 8.42
CA LEU A 62 3.02 5.11 8.94
C LEU A 62 1.95 5.32 7.85
N PHE A 63 2.16 6.26 6.93
CA PHE A 63 1.26 6.46 5.80
C PHE A 63 1.25 5.24 4.86
N LEU A 64 2.41 4.63 4.58
CA LEU A 64 2.49 3.38 3.81
C LEU A 64 1.77 2.22 4.51
N VAL A 65 1.89 2.14 5.85
CA VAL A 65 1.13 1.16 6.65
C VAL A 65 -0.37 1.39 6.52
N ALA A 66 -0.83 2.65 6.61
CA ALA A 66 -2.24 2.98 6.47
C ALA A 66 -2.78 2.62 5.08
N ALA A 67 -2.02 2.92 4.02
CA ALA A 67 -2.38 2.55 2.64
C ALA A 67 -2.47 1.02 2.47
N GLY A 68 -1.50 0.27 2.98
CA GLY A 68 -1.52 -1.19 2.93
C GLY A 68 -2.71 -1.80 3.68
N LEU A 69 -3.03 -1.28 4.88
CA LEU A 69 -4.20 -1.75 5.64
C LEU A 69 -5.52 -1.35 4.96
N PHE A 70 -5.58 -0.19 4.30
CA PHE A 70 -6.72 0.21 3.50
C PHE A 70 -6.96 -0.78 2.34
N ALA A 71 -5.92 -1.14 1.60
CA ALA A 71 -6.01 -2.16 0.55
C ALA A 71 -6.54 -3.50 1.11
N VAL A 72 -5.98 -3.98 2.23
CA VAL A 72 -6.46 -5.22 2.87
C VAL A 72 -7.95 -5.17 3.20
N VAL A 73 -8.45 -4.04 3.74
CA VAL A 73 -9.86 -3.87 4.07
C VAL A 73 -10.73 -3.82 2.81
N ALA A 74 -10.34 -3.05 1.80
CA ALA A 74 -11.08 -2.94 0.54
C ALA A 74 -11.19 -4.30 -0.16
N HIS A 75 -10.09 -5.04 -0.25
CA HIS A 75 -10.10 -6.36 -0.86
C HIS A 75 -10.86 -7.40 -0.05
N SER A 76 -10.77 -7.37 1.28
CA SER A 76 -11.58 -8.24 2.14
C SER A 76 -13.07 -7.99 1.93
N TYR A 77 -13.48 -6.74 1.76
CA TYR A 77 -14.86 -6.37 1.45
C TYR A 77 -15.31 -6.92 0.08
N PHE A 78 -14.54 -6.71 -0.99
CA PHE A 78 -14.90 -7.25 -2.30
C PHE A 78 -14.88 -8.78 -2.37
N LEU A 79 -13.93 -9.42 -1.68
CA LEU A 79 -13.87 -10.87 -1.57
C LEU A 79 -15.10 -11.44 -0.85
N ALA A 80 -15.56 -10.76 0.21
CA ALA A 80 -16.79 -11.13 0.92
C ALA A 80 -18.04 -10.97 0.05
N LEU A 81 -18.06 -10.03 -0.90
CA LEU A 81 -19.11 -9.89 -1.92
C LEU A 81 -19.05 -10.96 -3.03
N GLY A 82 -18.06 -11.86 -2.99
CA GLY A 82 -17.94 -12.98 -3.93
C GLY A 82 -17.32 -12.62 -5.28
N ARG A 83 -16.71 -11.44 -5.40
CA ARG A 83 -16.08 -10.92 -6.63
C ARG A 83 -14.90 -11.80 -7.07
N PRO A 84 -14.92 -12.39 -8.28
CA PRO A 84 -13.87 -13.30 -8.75
C PRO A 84 -12.53 -12.60 -9.02
N GLU A 85 -12.53 -11.29 -9.25
CA GLU A 85 -11.39 -10.46 -9.65
C GLU A 85 -10.22 -10.55 -8.65
N PHE A 86 -10.46 -10.94 -7.39
CA PHE A 86 -9.43 -11.00 -6.35
C PHE A 86 -9.10 -12.41 -5.85
N ARG A 87 -9.41 -13.45 -6.64
CA ARG A 87 -9.22 -14.85 -6.21
C ARG A 87 -7.99 -15.54 -6.76
N LEU A 88 -7.18 -14.86 -7.59
CA LEU A 88 -5.94 -15.46 -8.07
C LEU A 88 -4.97 -15.71 -6.90
N PRO A 89 -4.24 -16.84 -6.89
CA PRO A 89 -3.36 -17.19 -5.77
C PRO A 89 -2.31 -16.11 -5.44
N VAL A 90 -1.73 -15.48 -6.47
CA VAL A 90 -0.72 -14.43 -6.30
C VAL A 90 -1.34 -13.15 -5.75
N SER A 91 -2.50 -12.74 -6.23
CA SER A 91 -3.25 -11.58 -5.71
C SER A 91 -3.58 -11.75 -4.22
N LEU A 92 -4.08 -12.93 -3.83
CA LEU A 92 -4.33 -13.26 -2.42
C LEU A 92 -3.04 -13.25 -1.58
N ALA A 93 -1.93 -13.76 -2.14
CA ALA A 93 -0.64 -13.73 -1.47
C ALA A 93 -0.12 -12.29 -1.29
N LEU A 94 -0.33 -11.40 -2.28
CA LEU A 94 0.02 -9.97 -2.18
C LEU A 94 -0.79 -9.29 -1.09
N ILE A 95 -2.11 -9.51 -1.02
CA ILE A 95 -2.95 -8.93 0.05
C ILE A 95 -2.53 -9.46 1.44
N ALA A 96 -2.30 -10.76 1.58
CA ALA A 96 -1.84 -11.35 2.83
C ALA A 96 -0.46 -10.81 3.25
N ALA A 97 0.47 -10.70 2.30
CA ALA A 97 1.79 -10.11 2.54
C ALA A 97 1.69 -8.63 2.93
N THR A 98 0.86 -7.85 2.25
CA THR A 98 0.57 -6.45 2.59
C THR A 98 0.09 -6.31 4.04
N PHE A 99 -0.82 -7.18 4.50
CA PHE A 99 -1.28 -7.18 5.89
C PHE A 99 -0.13 -7.44 6.87
N VAL A 100 0.59 -8.55 6.70
CA VAL A 100 1.68 -8.96 7.61
C VAL A 100 2.78 -7.90 7.66
N LEU A 101 3.21 -7.41 6.50
CA LEU A 101 4.28 -6.43 6.38
C LEU A 101 3.85 -5.06 6.91
N SER A 102 2.61 -4.64 6.70
CA SER A 102 2.10 -3.37 7.24
C SER A 102 1.99 -3.39 8.76
N VAL A 103 1.49 -4.49 9.35
CA VAL A 103 1.48 -4.65 10.81
C VAL A 103 2.90 -4.64 11.38
N ALA A 104 3.81 -5.42 10.80
CA ALA A 104 5.20 -5.47 11.23
C ALA A 104 5.91 -4.10 11.12
N GLN A 105 5.77 -3.43 9.97
CA GLN A 105 6.33 -2.09 9.74
C GLN A 105 5.73 -1.07 10.71
N GLY A 106 4.43 -1.12 10.99
CA GLY A 106 3.76 -0.24 11.95
C GLY A 106 4.35 -0.37 13.35
N VAL A 107 4.50 -1.60 13.84
CA VAL A 107 5.11 -1.87 15.16
C VAL A 107 6.53 -1.33 15.23
N VAL A 108 7.36 -1.63 14.22
CA VAL A 108 8.76 -1.14 14.17
C VAL A 108 8.80 0.37 14.12
N THR A 109 8.00 1.00 13.26
CA THR A 109 7.96 2.46 13.08
C THR A 109 7.57 3.17 14.37
N VAL A 110 6.55 2.70 15.09
CA VAL A 110 6.12 3.28 16.37
C VAL A 110 7.21 3.15 17.43
N ARG A 111 7.88 1.99 17.51
CA ARG A 111 9.00 1.79 18.44
C ARG A 111 10.16 2.75 18.13
N SER A 112 10.55 2.86 16.86
CA SER A 112 11.61 3.78 16.43
C SER A 112 11.26 5.24 16.67
N LEU A 113 10.02 5.65 16.42
CA LEU A 113 9.54 7.00 16.73
C LEU A 113 9.62 7.33 18.22
N ARG A 114 9.24 6.39 19.09
CA ARG A 114 9.34 6.58 20.55
C ARG A 114 10.80 6.73 20.98
N ALA A 115 11.69 5.85 20.51
CA ALA A 115 13.11 5.92 20.81
C ALA A 115 13.80 7.19 20.27
N ALA A 116 13.29 7.78 19.19
CA ALA A 116 13.81 9.05 18.65
C ALA A 116 13.32 10.30 19.41
N ASN A 117 12.31 10.17 20.28
CA ASN A 117 11.79 11.27 21.11
C ASN A 117 12.25 11.17 22.58
N THR A 118 13.02 10.15 22.96
CA THR A 118 13.64 9.96 24.28
C THR A 118 15.10 10.36 24.22
#